data_AF-A0A5K0VG65-F1
#
_entry.id   AF-A0A5K0VG65-F1
#
_cell.length_a   1.000
_cell.length_b   1.000
_cell.length_c   1.000
_cell.angle_alpha   90.00
_cell.angle_beta   90.00
_cell.angle_gamma   90.00
#
_symmetry.space_group_name_H-M   'P 1'
#
loop_
_entity.id
_entity.type
_entity.pdbx_description
1 polymer ?
#
loop_
_entity_poly.entity_id
_entity_poly.type
_entity_poly.pdbx_seq_one_letter_code
_entity_poly.pdbx_strand_id
1 'polypeptide(L)' 'VGYKVRLEGMKGKNTHLLFCTSGILLRRLLVDHNLDGVTHVFVDEIHERGMNE' A
#
# COMPACT_ATOMS: atom_id res chain seq x y z
N VAL A 1 -4.08 -9.30 9.43
CA VAL A 1 -3.44 -8.00 9.10
C VAL A 1 -2.04 -8.27 8.58
N GLY A 2 -1.55 -7.49 7.62
CA GLY A 2 -0.20 -7.62 7.05
C GLY A 2 0.42 -6.26 6.75
N TYR A 3 1.70 -6.25 6.36
CA TYR A 3 2.41 -5.03 6.00
C TYR A 3 3.37 -5.25 4.82
N LYS A 4 3.68 -4.17 4.10
CA LYS A 4 4.70 -4.15 3.06
C LYS A 4 5.45 -2.83 3.07
N VAL A 5 6.76 -2.90 3.29
CA VAL A 5 7.68 -1.76 3.24
C VAL A 5 8.82 -2.07 2.27
N ARG A 6 9.81 -1.17 2.16
CA ARG A 6 10.98 -1.40 1.30
C ARG A 6 11.74 -2.64 1.81
N LEU A 7 12.03 -3.57 0.90
CA LEU A 7 12.78 -4.83 1.13
C LEU A 7 12.12 -5.85 2.09
N GLU A 8 11.04 -5.50 2.77
CA GLU A 8 10.42 -6.36 3.78
C GLU A 8 8.90 -6.41 3.64
N GLY A 9 8.27 -7.47 4.13
CA GLY A 9 6.83 -7.48 4.36
C GLY A 9 6.27 -8.85 4.66
N MET A 10 5.10 -8.86 5.28
CA MET A 10 4.35 -10.05 5.62
C MET A 10 2.92 -9.93 5.09
N LYS A 11 2.57 -10.79 4.13
CA LYS A 11 1.22 -10.95 3.60
C LYS A 11 0.94 -12.44 3.41
N GLY A 12 -0.23 -12.88 3.86
CA GLY A 12 -0.71 -14.25 3.69
C GLY A 12 -2.10 -14.29 3.08
N LYS A 13 -2.64 -15.50 2.90
CA LYS A 13 -3.98 -15.71 2.34
C LYS A 13 -5.09 -15.06 3.17
N ASN A 14 -4.89 -14.93 4.49
CA ASN A 14 -5.86 -14.35 5.42
C ASN A 14 -5.60 -12.85 5.71
N THR A 15 -4.78 -12.18 4.90
CA THR A 15 -4.52 -10.75 5.04
C THR A 15 -5.63 -9.95 4.37
N HIS A 16 -6.61 -9.49 5.17
CA HIS A 16 -7.70 -8.61 4.72
C HIS A 16 -7.38 -7.11 4.83
N LEU A 17 -6.33 -6.75 5.58
CA LEU A 17 -5.84 -5.39 5.73
C LEU A 17 -4.32 -5.39 5.55
N LEU A 18 -3.84 -4.58 4.62
CA LEU A 18 -2.43 -4.43 4.30
C LEU A 18 -2.00 -2.99 4.56
N PHE A 19 -1.05 -2.80 5.47
CA PHE A 19 -0.36 -1.54 5.65
C PHE A 19 0.80 -1.45 4.66
N CYS A 20 1.00 -0.30 4.04
CA CYS A 20 2.18 -0.08 3.20
C CYS A 20 2.55 1.39 3.14
N THR A 21 3.81 1.68 2.80
CA THR A 21 4.23 3.05 2.52
C THR A 21 3.68 3.52 1.17
N SER A 22 3.55 4.84 1.00
CA SER A 22 3.07 5.46 -0.25
C SER A 22 3.85 4.97 -1.48
N GLY A 23 5.17 4.82 -1.38
CA GLY A 23 5.99 4.31 -2.48
C GLY A 23 5.66 2.85 -2.89
N ILE A 24 5.28 2.00 -1.93
CA ILE A 24 4.83 0.63 -2.24
C ILE A 24 3.47 0.65 -2.94
N LEU A 25 2.54 1.49 -2.49
CA LEU A 25 1.23 1.66 -3.13
C LEU A 25 1.37 2.20 -4.55
N LEU A 26 2.19 3.24 -4.76
CA LEU A 26 2.48 3.80 -6.08
C LEU A 26 3.05 2.73 -7.03
N ARG A 27 4.01 1.93 -6.56
CA ARG A 27 4.56 0.83 -7.37
C ARG A 27 3.50 -0.22 -7.70
N ARG A 28 2.56 -0.48 -6.79
CA ARG A 28 1.43 -1.39 -7.07
C ARG A 28 0.54 -0.82 -8.15
N LEU A 29 0.17 0.45 -8.08
CA LEU A 29 -0.67 1.14 -9.08
C LEU A 29 -0.02 1.16 -10.48
N LEU A 30 1.31 1.23 -10.56
CA LEU A 30 2.02 1.14 -11.84
C LEU A 30 1.88 -0.24 -12.52
N VAL A 31 1.65 -1.30 -11.75
CA VAL A 31 1.50 -2.68 -12.27
C VAL A 31 0.04 -3.10 -12.37
N ASP A 32 -0.78 -2.64 -11.45
CA ASP A 32 -2.19 -2.98 -11.25
C ASP A 32 -2.97 -1.70 -11.01
N HIS A 33 -3.31 -1.01 -12.11
CA HIS A 33 -3.91 0.32 -12.10
C HIS A 33 -5.31 0.34 -11.46
N ASN A 34 -6.02 -0.78 -11.56
CA ASN A 34 -7.37 -0.93 -11.01
C ASN A 34 -7.37 -1.41 -9.56
N LEU A 35 -6.21 -1.80 -9.03
CA LEU A 35 -6.06 -2.45 -7.73
C LEU A 35 -7.03 -3.64 -7.58
N ASP A 36 -7.04 -4.55 -8.56
CA ASP A 36 -7.99 -5.66 -8.58
C ASP A 36 -7.97 -6.45 -7.26
N GLY A 37 -9.14 -6.58 -6.62
CA GLY A 37 -9.30 -7.25 -5.32
C GLY A 37 -9.09 -6.34 -4.10
N VAL A 38 -8.80 -5.05 -4.28
CA VAL A 38 -8.84 -4.03 -3.23
C VAL A 38 -10.14 -3.26 -3.34
N THR A 39 -10.88 -3.16 -2.24
CA THR A 39 -12.16 -2.44 -2.22
C THR A 39 -12.02 -1.00 -1.72
N HIS A 40 -11.04 -0.73 -0.86
CA HIS A 40 -10.84 0.56 -0.21
C HIS A 40 -9.36 0.85 -0.03
N VAL A 41 -8.98 2.13 -0.15
CA VAL A 41 -7.65 2.63 0.15
C VAL A 41 -7.80 3.73 1.20
N PHE A 42 -7.04 3.60 2.28
CA PHE A 42 -6.94 4.60 3.34
C PHE A 42 -5.57 5.26 3.23
N VAL A 43 -5.54 6.59 3.15
CA VAL A 43 -4.31 7.37 3.10
C VAL A 43 -4.12 8.04 4.45
N ASP A 44 -3.02 7.72 5.11
CA ASP A 44 -2.64 8.30 6.40
C ASP A 44 -1.68 9.48 6.22
N GLU A 45 -1.54 10.32 7.24
CA GLU A 45 -0.58 11.43 7.30
C GLU A 45 -0.63 12.42 6.12
N ILE A 46 -1.82 12.61 5.53
CA ILE A 46 -2.00 13.51 4.38
C ILE A 46 -1.60 14.97 4.67
N HIS A 47 -1.57 15.33 5.96
CA HIS A 47 -1.19 16.67 6.42
C HIS A 47 0.29 17.00 6.19
N GLU A 48 1.16 15.99 6.06
CA GLU A 48 2.60 16.18 5.84
C GLU A 48 2.92 16.64 4.41
N ARG A 49 1.98 16.50 3.46
CA ARG A 49 2.15 16.88 2.04
C ARG A 49 3.38 16.26 1.37
N GLY A 50 3.75 15.02 1.74
CA GLY A 50 4.93 14.34 1.21
C GLY A 50 4.97 14.33 -0.32
N MET A 51 5.84 15.16 -0.91
CA MET A 51 6.20 15.09 -2.32
C MET A 51 7.26 13.98 -2.46
N ASN A 52 6.82 12.77 -2.79
CA ASN A 52 7.61 11.57 -3.10
C ASN A 52 9.15 11.79 -3.15
N GLU A 53 9.86 11.43 -2.08
CA GLU A 53 11.30 11.08 -2.14
C GLU A 53 11.49 9.71 -2.81
#